data_AF-A0A4R5CAM8-F1
#
_entry.id   AF-A0A4R5CAM8-F1
#
_cell.length_a   1.000
_cell.length_b   1.000
_cell.length_c   1.000
_cell.angle_alpha   90.00
_cell.angle_beta   90.00
_cell.angle_gamma   90.00
#
_symmetry.space_group_name_H-M   'P 1'
#
loop_
_entity.id
_entity.type
_entity.pdbx_description
1 polymer ?
#
loop_
_entity_poly.entity_id
_entity_poly.type
_entity_poly.pdbx_seq_one_letter_code
_entity_poly.pdbx_strand_id
1 'polypeptide(L)'
;MKNIQILLILISSIFIVSCESNTYSDIAVVTNPTYSANIGPIIKSSCTSCHSGNAQSPNLETYAEVKDATINGELICRIDQTQACGRVMPQSGSMPKTTIAMFLLWQTQGCQN
;
A
#
# COMPACT_ATOMS: atom_id res chain seq x y z
N MET A 1 -2.00 51.18 20.32
CA MET A 1 -2.28 50.47 19.04
C MET A 1 -1.18 49.51 18.58
N LYS A 2 0.09 49.66 19.01
CA LYS A 2 1.17 48.70 18.66
C LYS A 2 1.06 47.37 19.43
N ASN A 3 0.43 47.40 20.60
CA ASN A 3 0.32 46.29 21.55
C ASN A 3 -0.74 45.25 21.13
N ILE A 4 -1.79 45.69 20.42
CA ILE A 4 -2.85 44.81 19.87
C ILE A 4 -2.38 44.10 18.60
N GLN A 5 -1.50 44.73 17.81
CA GLN A 5 -0.93 44.08 16.62
C GLN A 5 0.06 42.95 16.97
N ILE A 6 0.78 43.06 18.11
CA ILE A 6 1.65 41.98 18.60
C ILE A 6 0.82 40.76 19.06
N LEU A 7 -0.38 40.99 19.62
CA LEU A 7 -1.28 39.92 20.07
C LEU A 7 -1.91 39.13 18.90
N LEU A 8 -2.13 39.78 17.76
CA LEU A 8 -2.69 39.15 16.55
C LEU A 8 -1.67 38.27 15.79
N ILE A 9 -0.38 38.59 15.88
CA ILE A 9 0.68 37.80 15.23
C ILE A 9 0.97 36.50 15.99
N LEU A 10 0.76 36.48 17.32
CA LEU A 10 0.99 35.29 18.15
C LEU A 10 -0.07 34.18 17.94
N ILE A 11 -1.29 34.55 17.54
CA ILE A 11 -2.41 33.60 17.35
C ILE A 11 -2.37 32.93 15.97
N SER A 12 -1.73 33.55 14.98
CA SER A 12 -1.59 32.99 13.63
C SER A 12 -0.58 31.82 13.55
N SER A 13 0.23 31.60 14.59
CA SER A 13 1.29 30.59 14.60
C SER A 13 0.84 29.21 15.10
N ILE A 14 -0.44 29.01 15.43
CA ILE A 14 -0.94 27.75 16.02
C ILE A 14 -1.43 26.74 14.96
N PHE A 15 -1.45 27.10 13.67
CA PHE A 15 -1.85 26.17 12.60
C PHE A 15 -0.69 25.36 12.00
N ILE A 16 0.38 25.15 12.76
CA ILE A 16 1.48 24.27 12.35
C ILE A 16 1.24 22.85 12.87
N VAL A 17 1.22 21.92 11.91
CA VAL A 17 1.35 20.46 12.07
C VAL A 17 0.07 19.75 12.52
N SER A 18 -0.89 19.64 11.62
CA SER A 18 -1.56 18.35 11.43
C SER A 18 -0.67 17.48 10.54
N CYS A 19 0.37 16.88 11.13
CA CYS A 19 0.80 15.58 10.63
C CYS A 19 -0.28 14.62 11.09
N GLU A 20 -1.27 14.39 10.23
CA GLU A 20 -2.02 13.15 10.33
C GLU A 20 -1.03 12.04 9.94
N SER A 21 -0.28 11.55 10.92
CA SER A 21 0.41 10.29 10.82
C SER A 21 -0.67 9.21 10.82
N ASN A 22 -1.35 9.10 9.67
CA ASN A 22 -2.05 7.89 9.26
C ASN A 22 -0.98 6.80 9.21
N THR A 23 -0.68 6.23 10.37
CA THR A 23 0.22 5.09 10.54
C THR A 23 -0.51 3.84 10.08
N TYR A 24 -0.99 3.86 8.83
CA TYR A 24 -1.16 2.64 8.08
C TYR A 24 0.18 2.33 7.41
N SER A 25 1.06 1.80 8.25
CA SER A 25 1.99 0.75 7.87
C SER A 25 3.11 1.13 6.89
N ASP A 26 4.14 1.83 7.41
CA ASP A 26 5.49 1.49 6.98
C ASP A 26 5.80 0.08 7.48
N ILE A 27 5.34 -0.93 6.72
CA ILE A 27 5.71 -2.31 7.01
C ILE A 27 7.20 -2.38 6.70
N ALA A 28 8.04 -2.50 7.73
CA ALA A 28 9.45 -2.77 7.52
C ALA A 28 9.57 -3.99 6.60
N VAL A 29 10.39 -3.88 5.55
CA VAL A 29 10.63 -5.00 4.64
C VAL A 29 11.30 -6.10 5.45
N VAL A 30 10.57 -7.20 5.67
CA VAL A 30 11.12 -8.39 6.32
C VAL A 30 12.11 -9.06 5.37
N THR A 31 13.16 -9.69 5.90
CA THR A 31 14.23 -10.27 5.07
C THR A 31 13.79 -11.51 4.29
N ASN A 32 12.83 -12.27 4.82
CA ASN A 32 12.28 -13.48 4.19
C ASN A 32 10.75 -13.46 4.26
N PRO A 33 10.06 -12.63 3.45
CA PRO A 33 8.61 -12.57 3.47
C PRO A 33 8.00 -13.91 3.05
N THR A 34 6.93 -14.32 3.74
CA THR A 34 6.08 -15.43 3.32
C THR A 34 4.66 -14.95 3.01
N TYR A 35 3.90 -15.75 2.29
CA TYR A 35 2.52 -15.42 1.99
C TYR A 35 1.68 -15.35 3.27
N SER A 36 1.71 -16.41 4.07
CA SER A 36 0.93 -16.54 5.30
C SER A 36 1.21 -15.44 6.32
N ALA A 37 2.47 -15.03 6.47
CA ALA A 37 2.87 -14.05 7.49
C ALA A 37 2.78 -12.59 6.99
N ASN A 38 3.01 -12.34 5.69
CA ASN A 38 3.24 -10.99 5.20
C ASN A 38 2.32 -10.60 4.04
N ILE A 39 2.27 -11.38 2.96
CA ILE A 39 1.57 -10.98 1.73
C ILE A 39 0.05 -11.19 1.83
N GLY A 40 -0.38 -12.34 2.34
CA GLY A 40 -1.79 -12.73 2.49
C GLY A 40 -2.63 -11.71 3.29
N PRO A 41 -2.16 -11.23 4.47
CA PRO A 41 -2.86 -10.19 5.21
C PRO A 41 -3.10 -8.91 4.40
N ILE A 42 -2.10 -8.47 3.60
CA ILE A 42 -2.19 -7.28 2.75
C ILE A 42 -3.20 -7.48 1.62
N ILE A 43 -3.15 -8.64 0.96
CA ILE A 43 -4.12 -9.00 -0.09
C ILE A 43 -5.55 -9.01 0.48
N LYS A 44 -5.74 -9.62 1.64
CA LYS A 44 -7.04 -9.71 2.30
C LYS A 44 -7.59 -8.34 2.72
N SER A 45 -6.73 -7.43 3.18
CA SER A 45 -7.18 -6.10 3.61
C SER A 45 -7.44 -5.15 2.45
N SER A 46 -6.74 -5.30 1.33
CA SER A 46 -6.63 -4.24 0.32
C SER A 46 -7.06 -4.66 -1.08
N CYS A 47 -7.31 -5.94 -1.33
CA CYS A 47 -7.62 -6.45 -2.68
C CYS A 47 -8.92 -7.25 -2.74
N THR A 48 -9.17 -8.12 -1.75
CA THR A 48 -10.25 -9.12 -1.85
C THR A 48 -11.67 -8.54 -1.77
N SER A 49 -11.85 -7.26 -1.41
CA SER A 49 -13.17 -6.61 -1.49
C SER A 49 -13.72 -6.54 -2.92
N CYS A 50 -12.83 -6.51 -3.92
CA CYS A 50 -13.19 -6.50 -5.33
C CYS A 50 -12.70 -7.76 -6.06
N HIS A 51 -11.54 -8.29 -5.66
CA HIS A 51 -10.87 -9.44 -6.28
C HIS A 51 -11.19 -10.76 -5.55
N SER A 52 -12.46 -11.00 -5.25
CA SER A 52 -12.96 -12.27 -4.68
C SER A 52 -14.18 -12.77 -5.44
N GLY A 53 -14.45 -14.08 -5.38
CA GLY A 53 -15.64 -14.70 -5.98
C GLY A 53 -15.75 -14.48 -7.49
N ASN A 54 -14.65 -14.22 -8.19
CA ASN A 54 -14.61 -13.82 -9.61
C ASN A 54 -15.37 -12.52 -9.94
N ALA A 55 -15.63 -11.64 -8.96
CA ALA A 55 -16.27 -10.35 -9.19
C ALA A 55 -15.40 -9.40 -10.04
N GLN A 56 -14.08 -9.53 -9.93
CA GLN A 56 -13.09 -8.84 -10.74
C GLN A 56 -11.93 -9.79 -11.04
N SER A 57 -11.37 -9.70 -12.26
CA SER A 57 -10.16 -10.44 -12.62
C SER A 57 -8.90 -9.61 -12.32
N PRO A 58 -7.83 -10.20 -11.77
CA PRO A 58 -7.72 -11.59 -11.30
C PRO A 58 -8.45 -11.84 -9.98
N ASN A 59 -8.83 -13.08 -9.69
CA ASN A 59 -9.22 -13.48 -8.33
C ASN A 59 -7.97 -13.53 -7.43
N LEU A 60 -8.06 -13.15 -6.16
CA LEU A 60 -6.92 -13.04 -5.24
C LEU A 60 -7.21 -13.65 -3.86
N GLU A 61 -7.99 -14.72 -3.80
CA GLU A 61 -8.43 -15.32 -2.53
C GLU A 61 -7.47 -16.37 -1.99
N THR A 62 -6.72 -17.01 -2.88
CA THR A 62 -5.80 -18.09 -2.55
C THR A 62 -4.35 -17.70 -2.78
N TYR A 63 -3.44 -18.38 -2.08
CA TYR A 63 -2.00 -18.27 -2.33
C TYR A 63 -1.64 -18.51 -3.80
N ALA A 64 -2.24 -19.52 -4.44
CA ALA A 64 -1.93 -19.89 -5.81
C ALA A 64 -2.30 -18.76 -6.79
N GLU A 65 -3.47 -18.15 -6.61
CA GLU A 65 -3.92 -17.04 -7.43
C GLU A 65 -3.09 -15.78 -7.22
N VAL A 66 -2.74 -15.45 -5.98
CA VAL A 66 -1.86 -14.30 -5.68
C VAL A 66 -0.47 -14.51 -6.26
N LYS A 67 0.07 -15.73 -6.15
CA LYS A 67 1.35 -16.09 -6.75
C LYS A 67 1.30 -15.97 -8.27
N ASP A 68 0.26 -16.48 -8.91
CA ASP A 68 0.09 -16.38 -10.36
C ASP A 68 -0.01 -14.92 -10.81
N ALA A 69 -0.85 -14.12 -10.15
CA ALA A 69 -0.99 -12.69 -10.44
C ALA A 69 0.30 -11.90 -10.21
N THR A 70 1.18 -12.38 -9.32
CA THR A 70 2.49 -11.77 -9.04
C THR A 70 3.56 -12.17 -10.05
N ILE A 71 3.61 -13.44 -10.46
CA ILE A 71 4.68 -13.96 -11.34
C ILE A 71 4.32 -13.80 -12.81
N ASN A 72 3.09 -14.15 -13.17
CA ASN A 72 2.61 -14.18 -14.56
C ASN A 72 1.67 -13.01 -14.89
N GLY A 73 1.18 -12.31 -13.87
CA GLY A 73 0.28 -11.17 -14.03
C GLY A 73 0.96 -9.83 -13.81
N GLU A 74 0.12 -8.81 -13.59
CA GLU A 74 0.56 -7.42 -13.42
C GLU A 74 0.48 -6.94 -11.97
N LEU A 75 0.28 -7.82 -10.96
CA LEU A 75 -0.05 -7.39 -9.59
C LEU A 75 0.91 -6.31 -9.07
N ILE A 76 2.23 -6.57 -9.12
CA ILE A 76 3.25 -5.62 -8.65
C ILE A 76 3.19 -4.30 -9.43
N CYS A 77 2.94 -4.39 -10.73
CA CYS A 77 2.86 -3.22 -11.59
C CYS A 77 1.63 -2.36 -11.26
N ARG A 78 0.47 -2.98 -11.04
CA ARG A 78 -0.78 -2.28 -10.73
C ARG A 78 -0.76 -1.62 -9.36
N ILE A 79 0.02 -2.14 -8.40
CA ILE A 79 0.15 -1.53 -7.06
C ILE A 79 1.10 -0.33 -6.99
N ASP A 80 1.78 0.02 -8.09
CA ASP A 80 2.75 1.11 -8.17
C ASP A 80 2.29 2.23 -9.13
N GLN A 81 2.06 3.43 -8.59
CA GLN A 81 1.71 4.64 -9.37
C GLN A 81 2.77 5.09 -10.38
N THR A 82 4.01 4.62 -10.25
CA THR A 82 5.09 5.02 -11.15
C THR A 82 5.14 4.20 -12.43
N GLN A 83 4.31 3.15 -12.53
CA GLN A 83 4.34 2.22 -13.66
C GLN A 83 3.21 2.48 -14.66
N ALA A 84 3.52 2.33 -15.94
CA ALA A 84 2.59 2.53 -17.04
C ALA A 84 1.92 1.21 -17.49
N CYS A 85 1.20 0.52 -16.59
CA CYS A 85 0.47 -0.73 -16.88
C CYS A 85 -1.04 -0.65 -16.65
N GLY A 86 -1.60 0.56 -16.72
CA GLY A 86 -3.04 0.80 -16.64
C GLY A 86 -3.48 1.46 -15.34
N ARG A 87 -4.72 1.19 -14.90
CA ARG A 87 -5.28 1.81 -13.70
C ARG A 87 -4.62 1.26 -12.45
N VAL A 88 -4.05 2.14 -11.64
CA VAL A 88 -3.48 1.82 -10.33
C VAL A 88 -4.52 1.15 -9.44
N MET A 89 -4.07 0.14 -8.69
CA MET A 89 -4.82 -0.55 -7.66
C MET A 89 -4.07 -0.47 -6.32
N PRO A 90 -4.76 -0.41 -5.18
CA PRO A 90 -6.20 -0.23 -5.04
C PRO A 90 -6.68 1.11 -5.60
N GLN A 91 -7.99 1.27 -5.78
CA GLN A 91 -8.56 2.52 -6.32
C GLN A 91 -8.27 3.76 -5.45
N SER A 92 -7.92 3.56 -4.19
CA SER A 92 -7.47 4.60 -3.27
C SER A 92 -6.07 5.16 -3.60
N GLY A 93 -5.30 4.50 -4.47
CA GLY A 93 -3.96 4.93 -4.89
C GLY A 93 -2.91 3.83 -4.75
N SER A 94 -1.66 4.20 -5.01
CA SER A 94 -0.49 3.30 -4.89
C SER A 94 -0.42 2.70 -3.49
N MET A 95 0.09 1.48 -3.40
CA MET A 95 0.55 0.97 -2.10
C MET A 95 1.82 1.68 -1.61
N PRO A 96 2.11 1.67 -0.31
CA PRO A 96 3.36 2.18 0.24
C PRO A 96 4.57 1.53 -0.44
N LYS A 97 5.65 2.31 -0.67
CA LYS A 97 6.86 1.79 -1.33
C LYS A 97 7.49 0.61 -0.58
N THR A 98 7.40 0.61 0.74
CA THR A 98 7.82 -0.51 1.60
C THR A 98 7.00 -1.78 1.36
N THR A 99 5.69 -1.65 1.16
CA THR A 99 4.82 -2.78 0.78
C THR A 99 5.19 -3.32 -0.60
N ILE A 100 5.36 -2.43 -1.59
CA ILE A 100 5.75 -2.83 -2.96
C ILE A 100 7.11 -3.55 -2.93
N ALA A 101 8.08 -3.04 -2.18
CA ALA A 101 9.38 -3.69 -2.01
C ALA A 101 9.29 -5.10 -1.39
N MET A 102 8.34 -5.32 -0.48
CA MET A 102 8.09 -6.63 0.11
C MET A 102 7.48 -7.63 -0.88
N PHE A 103 6.56 -7.19 -1.75
CA PHE A 103 6.06 -8.03 -2.85
C PHE A 103 7.18 -8.40 -3.83
N LEU A 104 8.05 -7.45 -4.19
CA LEU A 104 9.22 -7.70 -5.03
C LEU A 104 10.19 -8.69 -4.37
N LEU A 105 10.48 -8.52 -3.08
CA LEU A 105 11.34 -9.45 -2.36
C LEU A 105 10.73 -10.85 -2.29
N TRP A 106 9.44 -10.94 -2.00
CA TRP A 106 8.71 -12.21 -2.00
C TRP A 106 8.73 -12.91 -3.37
N GLN A 107 8.52 -12.15 -4.45
CA GLN A 107 8.61 -12.65 -5.82
C GLN A 107 10.02 -13.20 -6.12
N THR A 108 11.06 -12.42 -5.81
CA THR A 108 12.46 -12.82 -6.08
C THR A 108 12.91 -14.02 -5.24
N GLN A 109 12.29 -14.27 -4.08
CA GLN A 109 12.53 -15.45 -3.23
C GLN A 109 11.66 -16.67 -3.58
N GLY A 110 10.94 -16.63 -4.70
CA GLY A 110 10.16 -17.77 -5.21
C GLY A 110 8.74 -17.89 -4.64
N CYS A 111 8.21 -16.79 -4.09
CA CYS A 111 6.88 -16.71 -3.49
C CYS A 111 6.66 -17.76 -2.40
N GLN A 112 7.45 -17.74 -1.32
CA GLN A 112 7.29 -18.68 -0.20
C GLN A 112 5.90 -18.58 0.44
N ASN A 113 5.28 -19.71 0.78
CA ASN A 113 3.95 -19.72 1.42
C ASN A 113 4.01 -19.42 2.91
#